data_AF-A0A8I2YFA9-F1
#
_entry.id   AF-A0A8I2YFA9-F1
#
_cell.length_a   1.000
_cell.length_b   1.000
_cell.length_c   1.000
_cell.angle_alpha   90.00
_cell.angle_beta   90.00
_cell.angle_gamma   90.00
#
_symmetry.space_group_name_H-M   'P 1'
#
loop_
_entity.id
_entity.type
_entity.pdbx_description
1 polymer ?
#
loop_
_entity_poly.entity_id
_entity_poly.type
_entity_poly.pdbx_seq_one_letter_code
_entity_poly.pdbx_strand_id
1 'polypeptide(L)'
;MDDRPSLPYIDAIFRETLRYSPIAPLSVPHVAVNDDVYNGYHIPKGSLLLANLWSMAHDESRYPNPDTFLPERFLNDDGSLKPDDTEHIKFGFGRRICVGRHFADTSVWAVIAKVLAAFKFLKPLDEHGVEIPVEPVFSAGIVV
;
A
#
# COMPACT_ATOMS: atom_id res chain seq x y z
N MET A 1 -14.27 12.91 8.91
CA MET A 1 -12.92 12.39 9.28
C MET A 1 -12.81 12.20 10.78
N ASP A 2 -13.63 12.90 11.57
CA ASP A 2 -13.67 12.81 13.04
C ASP A 2 -13.92 11.38 13.58
N ASP A 3 -14.51 10.49 12.77
CA ASP A 3 -14.72 9.07 13.11
C ASP A 3 -13.44 8.22 12.97
N ARG A 4 -12.48 8.64 12.14
CA ARG A 4 -11.29 7.83 11.82
C ARG A 4 -10.45 7.44 13.04
N PRO A 5 -10.20 8.34 14.02
CA PRO A 5 -9.54 7.96 15.27
C PRO A 5 -10.25 6.85 16.07
N SER A 6 -11.56 6.72 15.92
CA SER A 6 -12.38 5.69 16.60
C SER A 6 -12.42 4.36 15.85
N LEU A 7 -11.83 4.27 14.66
CA LEU A 7 -11.87 3.10 13.77
C LEU A 7 -10.45 2.62 13.42
N PRO A 8 -9.60 2.28 14.42
CA PRO A 8 -8.20 1.93 14.18
C PRO A 8 -8.03 0.71 13.27
N TYR A 9 -8.92 -0.30 13.38
CA TYR A 9 -8.84 -1.48 12.53
C TYR A 9 -9.12 -1.18 11.05
N ILE A 10 -10.01 -0.22 10.75
CA ILE A 10 -10.24 0.23 9.36
C ILE A 10 -9.00 0.94 8.80
N ASP A 11 -8.32 1.74 9.63
CA ASP A 11 -7.06 2.37 9.22
C ASP A 11 -5.95 1.33 8.98
N ALA A 12 -5.89 0.29 9.81
CA ALA A 12 -4.99 -0.84 9.62
C ALA A 12 -5.26 -1.59 8.30
N ILE A 13 -6.53 -1.85 7.97
CA ILE A 13 -6.94 -2.44 6.67
C ILE A 13 -6.50 -1.53 5.51
N PHE A 14 -6.69 -0.22 5.64
CA PHE A 14 -6.28 0.74 4.62
C PHE A 14 -4.76 0.73 4.38
N ARG A 15 -3.96 0.75 5.46
CA ARG A 15 -2.49 0.65 5.37
C ARG A 15 -2.05 -0.66 4.76
N GLU A 16 -2.66 -1.78 5.17
CA GLU A 16 -2.30 -3.10 4.65
C GLU A 16 -2.70 -3.27 3.19
N THR A 17 -3.84 -2.74 2.75
CA THR A 17 -4.23 -2.74 1.34
C THR A 17 -3.17 -2.11 0.45
N LEU A 18 -2.67 -0.94 0.83
CA LEU A 18 -1.70 -0.21 0.01
C LEU A 18 -0.26 -0.73 0.16
N ARG A 19 0.07 -1.41 1.27
CA ARG A 19 1.35 -2.13 1.41
C ARG A 19 1.33 -3.43 0.60
N TYR A 20 0.31 -4.26 0.81
CA TYR A 20 0.18 -5.58 0.22
C TYR A 20 0.13 -5.53 -1.31
N SER A 21 -0.53 -4.52 -1.86
CA SER A 21 -0.59 -4.29 -3.31
C SER A 21 -0.34 -2.82 -3.65
N PRO A 22 0.93 -2.38 -3.69
CA PRO A 22 1.25 -1.00 -4.04
C PRO A 22 0.75 -0.65 -5.44
N ILE A 23 0.06 0.49 -5.57
CA ILE A 23 -0.58 0.93 -6.83
C ILE A 23 0.44 1.09 -7.97
N ALA A 24 1.65 1.54 -7.65
CA ALA A 24 2.77 1.68 -8.58
C ALA A 24 3.97 0.90 -8.07
N PRO A 25 4.06 -0.43 -8.34
CA PRO A 25 5.11 -1.31 -7.82
C PRO A 25 6.55 -0.82 -8.03
N LEU A 26 6.82 -0.16 -9.16
CA LEU A 26 8.13 0.43 -9.52
C LEU A 26 8.16 1.96 -9.41
N SER A 27 7.20 2.55 -8.69
CA SER A 27 7.00 4.01 -8.57
C SER A 27 6.80 4.71 -9.92
N VAL A 28 6.79 6.05 -9.91
CA VAL A 28 6.86 6.85 -11.13
C VAL A 28 8.34 7.13 -11.44
N PRO A 29 8.82 6.91 -12.68
CA PRO A 29 10.23 7.09 -13.00
C PRO A 29 10.75 8.50 -12.69
N HIS A 30 11.91 8.55 -12.05
CA HIS A 30 12.70 9.76 -11.88
C HIS A 30 13.89 9.76 -12.85
N VAL A 31 14.49 10.93 -13.08
CA VAL A 31 15.69 11.09 -13.91
C VAL A 31 16.73 11.90 -13.15
N ALA A 32 17.97 11.42 -13.15
CA ALA A 32 19.10 12.18 -12.61
C ALA A 32 19.37 13.42 -13.47
N VAL A 33 19.23 14.62 -12.88
CA VAL A 33 19.41 15.89 -13.61
C VAL A 33 20.88 16.29 -13.77
N ASN A 34 21.76 15.71 -12.93
CA ASN A 34 23.21 15.83 -12.96
C ASN A 34 23.82 14.46 -12.62
N ASP A 35 25.13 14.32 -12.83
CA ASP A 35 25.89 13.20 -12.29
C ASP A 35 25.80 13.22 -10.76
N ASP A 36 25.68 12.05 -10.15
CA ASP A 36 25.56 11.88 -8.70
C ASP A 36 26.31 10.62 -8.23
N VAL A 37 26.53 10.50 -6.92
CA VAL A 37 27.12 9.31 -6.29
C VAL A 37 26.26 8.89 -5.11
N TYR A 38 25.73 7.67 -5.18
CA TYR A 38 24.94 7.08 -4.10
C TYR A 38 25.56 5.76 -3.65
N ASN A 39 25.85 5.61 -2.36
CA ASN A 39 26.51 4.42 -1.79
C ASN A 39 27.77 3.97 -2.55
N GLY A 40 28.56 4.94 -3.05
CA GLY A 40 29.77 4.69 -3.84
C GLY A 40 29.54 4.38 -5.32
N TYR A 41 28.29 4.27 -5.77
CA TYR A 41 27.94 4.07 -7.17
C TYR A 41 27.76 5.40 -7.89
N HIS A 42 28.45 5.56 -9.01
CA HIS A 42 28.25 6.70 -9.90
C HIS A 42 26.95 6.54 -10.70
N ILE A 43 26.08 7.54 -10.61
CA ILE A 43 24.80 7.65 -11.32
C ILE A 43 24.97 8.77 -12.36
N PRO A 44 25.14 8.44 -13.64
CA PRO A 44 25.25 9.46 -14.69
C PRO A 44 23.98 10.30 -14.83
N LYS A 45 24.14 11.56 -15.20
CA LYS A 45 23.06 12.43 -15.66
C LYS A 45 22.25 11.73 -16.75
N GLY A 46 20.93 11.84 -16.65
CA GLY A 46 19.99 11.20 -17.57
C GLY A 46 19.60 9.78 -17.20
N SER A 47 20.21 9.18 -16.16
CA SER A 47 19.82 7.84 -15.68
C SER A 47 18.38 7.84 -15.19
N LEU A 48 17.62 6.82 -15.59
CA LEU A 48 16.31 6.52 -15.03
C LEU A 48 16.46 5.87 -13.65
N LEU A 49 15.68 6.36 -12.70
CA LEU A 49 15.66 5.89 -11.32
C LEU A 49 14.24 5.40 -11.01
N LEU A 50 14.12 4.13 -10.65
CA LEU A 50 12.87 3.47 -10.28
C LEU A 50 12.99 3.03 -8.82
N ALA A 51 12.13 3.53 -7.95
CA ALA A 51 12.01 3.00 -6.60
C ALA A 51 11.15 1.75 -6.63
N ASN A 52 11.73 0.61 -6.24
CA ASN A 52 11.02 -0.66 -6.19
C ASN A 52 10.16 -0.75 -4.90
N LEU A 53 9.01 -0.09 -4.93
CA LEU A 53 8.05 -0.07 -3.82
C LEU A 53 7.53 -1.47 -3.49
N TRP A 54 7.37 -2.35 -4.48
CA TRP A 54 6.98 -3.75 -4.25
C TRP A 54 8.00 -4.46 -3.37
N SER A 55 9.28 -4.38 -3.72
CA SER A 55 10.36 -4.99 -2.93
C SER A 55 10.44 -4.40 -1.52
N MET A 56 10.22 -3.10 -1.36
CA MET A 56 10.21 -2.47 -0.03
C MET A 56 9.01 -2.91 0.81
N ALA A 57 7.85 -3.07 0.18
CA ALA A 57 6.62 -3.51 0.81
C ALA A 57 6.63 -5.00 1.17
N HIS A 58 7.45 -5.80 0.48
CA HIS A 58 7.60 -7.24 0.68
C HIS A 58 8.95 -7.65 1.27
N ASP A 59 9.69 -6.69 1.86
CA ASP A 59 10.91 -7.00 2.60
C ASP A 59 10.55 -7.69 3.92
N GLU A 60 10.84 -8.99 4.05
CA GLU A 60 10.55 -9.80 5.24
C GLU A 60 11.20 -9.26 6.52
N SER A 61 12.33 -8.54 6.41
CA SER A 61 13.00 -7.95 7.57
C SER A 61 12.18 -6.81 8.19
N ARG A 62 11.32 -6.17 7.39
CA ARG A 62 10.44 -5.09 7.80
C ARG A 62 8.99 -5.57 8.00
N TYR A 63 8.52 -6.45 7.12
CA TYR A 63 7.17 -6.97 7.09
C TYR A 63 7.20 -8.50 7.14
N PRO A 64 7.27 -9.12 8.33
CA PRO A 64 7.20 -10.58 8.45
C PRO A 64 5.94 -11.13 7.80
N ASN A 65 6.09 -12.23 7.05
CA ASN A 65 5.04 -12.82 6.20
C ASN A 65 4.39 -11.76 5.29
N PRO A 66 5.16 -11.14 4.37
CA PRO A 66 4.71 -9.99 3.60
C PRO A 66 3.60 -10.33 2.60
N ASP A 67 3.55 -11.59 2.15
CA ASP A 67 2.54 -12.12 1.23
C ASP A 67 1.21 -12.46 1.92
N THR A 68 1.15 -12.33 3.25
CA THR A 68 -0.08 -12.45 4.03
C THR A 68 -0.66 -11.07 4.30
N PHE A 69 -1.92 -10.87 3.89
CA PHE A 69 -2.69 -9.70 4.26
C PHE A 69 -3.02 -9.74 5.76
N LEU A 70 -2.31 -8.94 6.56
CA LEU A 70 -2.37 -8.94 8.02
C LEU A 70 -2.45 -7.50 8.57
N PRO A 71 -3.65 -6.88 8.65
CA PRO A 71 -3.84 -5.54 9.20
C PRO A 71 -3.25 -5.34 10.60
N GLU A 72 -3.28 -6.41 11.42
CA GLU A 72 -2.79 -6.43 12.80
C GLU A 72 -1.34 -5.99 12.92
N ARG A 73 -0.54 -6.08 11.84
CA ARG A 73 0.85 -5.58 11.85
C ARG A 73 0.94 -4.09 12.17
N PHE A 74 -0.10 -3.31 11.88
CA PHE A 74 -0.18 -1.87 12.15
C PHE A 74 -0.83 -1.52 13.49
N LEU A 75 -1.17 -2.52 14.31
CA LEU A 75 -1.81 -2.32 15.61
C LEU A 75 -0.84 -2.69 16.73
N ASN A 76 -0.96 -1.99 17.86
CA ASN A 76 -0.41 -2.40 19.14
C ASN A 76 -1.30 -3.46 19.78
N ASP A 77 -0.82 -4.13 20.82
CA ASP A 77 -1.55 -5.19 21.52
C ASP A 77 -2.87 -4.70 22.16
N ASP A 78 -2.98 -3.40 22.45
CA ASP A 78 -4.20 -2.76 22.97
C ASP A 78 -5.20 -2.35 21.88
N GLY A 79 -4.90 -2.64 20.61
CA GLY A 79 -5.74 -2.30 19.45
C GLY A 79 -5.57 -0.86 18.94
N SER A 80 -4.69 -0.06 19.54
CA SER A 80 -4.34 1.28 19.03
C SER A 80 -3.43 1.19 17.80
N LEU A 81 -3.44 2.23 16.96
CA LEU A 81 -2.58 2.28 15.77
C LEU A 81 -1.12 2.56 16.14
N LYS A 82 -0.21 1.82 15.51
CA LYS A 82 1.22 2.18 15.46
C LYS A 82 1.41 3.48 14.66
N PRO A 83 2.51 4.21 14.89
CA PRO A 83 2.90 5.33 14.03
C PRO A 83 2.88 4.92 12.55
N ASP A 84 2.34 5.77 11.69
CA ASP A 84 2.27 5.48 10.26
C ASP A 84 3.62 5.71 9.60
N ASP A 85 4.28 4.62 9.23
CA ASP A 85 5.54 4.61 8.51
C ASP A 85 5.38 4.15 7.05
N THR A 86 4.14 4.11 6.53
CA THR A 86 3.83 3.56 5.20
C THR A 86 3.67 4.61 4.12
N GLU A 87 3.76 5.92 4.44
CA GLU A 87 3.48 7.01 3.50
C GLU A 87 4.26 6.87 2.19
N HIS A 88 5.53 6.47 2.28
CA HIS A 88 6.35 6.34 1.10
C HIS A 88 6.00 5.16 0.20
N ILE A 89 5.49 4.06 0.77
CA ILE A 89 4.97 2.92 0.00
C ILE A 89 3.67 3.33 -0.70
N LYS A 90 2.83 4.12 -0.03
CA LYS A 90 1.54 4.58 -0.54
C LYS A 90 1.69 5.63 -1.64
N PHE A 91 2.61 6.58 -1.46
CA PHE A 91 2.58 7.87 -2.18
C PHE A 91 3.93 8.32 -2.72
N GLY A 92 5.01 7.57 -2.51
CA GLY A 92 6.35 7.92 -2.96
C GLY A 92 7.07 8.90 -2.04
N PHE A 93 8.09 9.58 -2.57
CA PHE A 93 9.10 10.25 -1.73
C PHE A 93 9.38 11.70 -2.15
N GLY A 94 9.79 12.50 -1.16
CA GLY A 94 10.46 13.78 -1.36
C GLY A 94 9.65 14.79 -2.18
N ARG A 95 10.34 15.59 -3.01
CA ARG A 95 9.75 16.70 -3.77
C ARG A 95 8.68 16.29 -4.78
N ARG A 96 8.62 15.01 -5.16
CA ARG A 96 7.69 14.46 -6.15
C ARG A 96 6.70 13.46 -5.56
N ILE A 97 6.56 13.47 -4.22
CA ILE A 97 5.52 12.73 -3.53
C ILE A 97 4.14 13.04 -4.12
N CYS A 98 3.26 12.03 -4.16
CA CYS A 98 1.93 12.14 -4.76
C CYS A 98 1.19 13.39 -4.28
N VAL A 99 0.84 14.26 -5.24
CA VAL A 99 0.07 15.49 -4.97
C VAL A 99 -1.36 15.18 -4.54
N GLY A 100 -1.91 14.05 -5.01
CA GLY A 100 -3.26 13.59 -4.67
C GLY A 100 -3.36 12.86 -3.33
N ARG A 101 -2.27 12.68 -2.58
CA ARG A 101 -2.23 11.79 -1.39
C ARG A 101 -3.30 12.10 -0.35
N HIS A 102 -3.59 13.37 -0.08
CA HIS A 102 -4.58 13.76 0.92
C HIS A 102 -6.01 13.40 0.48
N PHE A 103 -6.31 13.57 -0.81
CA PHE A 103 -7.59 13.18 -1.38
C PHE A 103 -7.73 11.65 -1.42
N ALA A 104 -6.69 10.95 -1.89
CA ALA A 104 -6.68 9.49 -1.98
C ALA A 104 -6.80 8.84 -0.60
N ASP A 105 -6.00 9.28 0.38
CA ASP A 105 -6.05 8.79 1.76
C ASP A 105 -7.46 8.95 2.37
N THR A 106 -8.06 10.14 2.22
CA THR A 106 -9.41 10.40 2.74
C THR A 106 -10.49 9.58 2.02
N SER A 107 -10.45 9.57 0.68
CA SER A 107 -11.51 8.97 -0.14
C SER A 107 -11.48 7.45 -0.08
N VAL A 108 -10.30 6.82 -0.20
CA VAL A 108 -10.17 5.36 -0.14
C VAL A 108 -10.51 4.85 1.26
N TRP A 109 -10.02 5.49 2.32
CA TRP A 109 -10.39 5.15 3.68
C TRP A 109 -11.92 5.23 3.90
N ALA A 110 -12.56 6.30 3.42
CA ALA A 110 -14.01 6.47 3.55
C ALA A 110 -14.80 5.43 2.75
N VAL A 111 -14.32 5.04 1.56
CA VAL A 111 -14.93 3.97 0.77
C VAL A 111 -14.84 2.64 1.52
N ILE A 112 -13.67 2.27 2.04
CA ILE A 112 -13.49 1.03 2.83
C ILE A 112 -14.48 1.02 4.01
N ALA A 113 -14.51 2.09 4.82
CA ALA A 113 -15.39 2.18 5.97
C ALA A 113 -16.87 2.02 5.60
N LYS A 114 -17.32 2.74 4.56
CA LYS A 114 -18.74 2.73 4.13
C LYS A 114 -19.15 1.41 3.53
N VAL A 115 -18.30 0.82 2.69
CA VAL A 115 -18.59 -0.44 2.01
C VAL A 115 -18.66 -1.58 3.00
N LEU A 116 -17.74 -1.65 3.98
CA LEU A 116 -17.78 -2.65 5.04
C LEU A 116 -18.97 -2.45 6.00
N ALA A 117 -19.42 -1.21 6.21
CA ALA A 117 -20.61 -0.93 7.01
C ALA A 117 -21.92 -1.30 6.30
N ALA A 118 -21.98 -1.16 4.98
CA ALA A 118 -23.20 -1.34 4.20
C ALA A 118 -23.40 -2.75 3.65
N PHE A 119 -22.31 -3.51 3.44
CA PHE A 119 -22.36 -4.79 2.74
C PHE A 119 -21.64 -5.90 3.51
N LYS A 120 -22.17 -7.12 3.37
CA LYS A 120 -21.49 -8.35 3.77
C LYS A 120 -20.85 -8.98 2.54
N PHE A 121 -19.53 -9.16 2.58
CA PHE A 121 -18.79 -9.87 1.54
C PHE A 121 -18.85 -11.37 1.79
N LEU A 122 -19.24 -12.12 0.77
CA LEU A 122 -19.29 -13.58 0.75
C LEU A 122 -18.53 -14.07 -0.47
N LYS A 123 -17.96 -15.26 -0.40
CA LYS A 123 -17.32 -15.87 -1.57
C LYS A 123 -18.38 -16.24 -2.62
N PRO A 124 -18.04 -16.18 -3.92
CA PRO A 124 -18.93 -16.70 -4.94
C PRO A 124 -19.16 -18.21 -4.72
N LEU A 125 -20.35 -18.68 -5.07
CA LEU A 125 -20.71 -20.10 -5.01
C LEU A 125 -20.69 -20.68 -6.42
N ASP A 126 -20.28 -21.94 -6.54
CA ASP A 126 -20.43 -22.72 -7.76
C ASP A 126 -21.87 -23.20 -7.97
N GLU A 127 -22.11 -23.98 -9.03
CA GLU A 127 -23.42 -24.55 -9.36
C GLU A 127 -23.96 -25.54 -8.31
N HIS A 128 -23.11 -25.99 -7.38
CA HIS A 128 -23.45 -26.89 -6.29
C HIS A 128 -23.56 -26.19 -4.93
N GLY A 129 -23.41 -24.85 -4.90
CA GLY A 129 -23.46 -24.06 -3.68
C GLY A 129 -22.18 -24.13 -2.84
N VAL A 130 -21.06 -24.57 -3.40
CA VAL A 130 -19.76 -24.63 -2.73
C VAL A 130 -19.01 -23.33 -2.96
N GLU A 131 -18.37 -22.82 -1.90
CA GLU A 131 -17.56 -21.60 -1.99
C GLU A 131 -16.36 -21.77 -2.93
N ILE A 132 -16.21 -20.84 -3.87
CA ILE A 132 -15.05 -20.74 -4.75
C ILE A 132 -13.99 -19.88 -4.05
N PRO A 133 -12.76 -20.39 -3.84
CA PRO A 133 -11.66 -19.59 -3.31
C PRO A 133 -11.35 -18.39 -4.21
N VAL A 134 -11.07 -17.24 -3.59
CA VAL A 134 -10.64 -16.03 -4.31
C VAL A 134 -9.13 -15.92 -4.19
N GLU A 135 -8.44 -16.22 -5.29
CA GLU A 135 -6.98 -16.04 -5.38
C GLU A 135 -6.69 -14.63 -5.92
N PRO A 136 -5.96 -13.78 -5.16
CA PRO A 136 -5.60 -12.46 -5.63
C PRO A 136 -4.62 -12.55 -6.81
N VAL A 137 -4.93 -11.87 -7.91
CA VAL A 137 -4.06 -11.78 -9.09
C VAL A 137 -3.47 -10.39 -9.18
N PHE A 138 -2.15 -10.28 -9.06
CA PHE A 138 -1.43 -9.02 -9.21
C PHE A 138 -0.91 -8.84 -10.63
N SER A 139 -0.94 -7.61 -11.12
CA SER A 139 -0.33 -7.24 -12.39
C SER A 139 1.03 -6.58 -12.17
N ALA A 140 1.95 -6.72 -13.12
CA ALA A 140 3.26 -6.05 -13.08
C ALA A 140 3.19 -4.54 -13.44
N GLY A 141 1.99 -4.03 -13.74
CA GLY A 141 1.77 -2.65 -14.17
C GLY A 141 1.34 -1.71 -13.06
N ILE A 142 1.16 -0.44 -13.41
CA ILE A 142 0.44 0.51 -12.57
C ILE A 142 -1.05 0.13 -12.62
N VAL A 143 -1.68 0.05 -11.46
CA VAL A 143 -3.14 -0.09 -11.36
C VAL A 143 -3.73 1.30 -11.62
N VAL A 144 -4.46 1.45 -12.74
CA VAL A 144 -5.09 2.71 -13.18
C VAL A 144 -6.61 2.59 -13.11
#